data_AF-A0A6G1JLA9-F1
#
_entry.id   AF-A0A6G1JLA9-F1
#
_cell.length_a   1.000
_cell.length_b   1.000
_cell.length_c   1.000
_cell.angle_alpha   90.00
_cell.angle_beta   90.00
_cell.angle_gamma   90.00
#
_symmetry.space_group_name_H-M   'P 1'
#
loop_
_entity.id
_entity.type
_entity.pdbx_description
1 polymer ?
#
loop_
_entity_poly.entity_id
_entity_poly.type
_entity_poly.pdbx_seq_one_letter_code
_entity_poly.pdbx_strand_id
1 'polypeptide(L)'
;MRSEFYSIKRYLQASRLEGEMKHLRLRLTIYTTALSNPILLSAVHATHLSFGTKFRALAFKAINDWIDMLTQESIKLARDESVSKAHDSSTSRPASQSASAQTVEERSDAYSDLHAQREELIKILQVMIGTAMKMVKRSQRDIQTLQTERDSIEMGGSATMAFASSSAPGPVATDDLDPNEIFAFQRLALAQTEPPEPSSSRAVLPRIHLTDDPPDYSTLPADSNLHATSLDLSPTYHPSDLSIQVRHHYANAQSLIAIGQPIEALSTLETAYSLLTSLSPTDSFETPTTTDILFLIAQTSVLPTLKRTTRARSALRVIYTSPTSPTSSTTPTQRYTAAHLLAQLYTFVDGNPNDPTIDWDGMSMNLDKAKEYVVAAVKGRKRVLGLGHPDTQRSVELLATLCERVGSAGGGGSAREVLLELLEVRRGIFAGDDREEELGVGEWS
;
A
#
# COMPACT_ATOMS: atom_id res chain seq x y z
N MET A 1 25.73 4.85 -67.41
CA MET A 1 26.63 4.22 -66.41
C MET A 1 26.82 5.01 -65.12
N ARG A 2 27.27 6.28 -65.08
CA ARG A 2 27.40 7.01 -63.79
C ARG A 2 26.06 7.25 -63.07
N SER A 3 24.98 7.51 -63.80
CA SER A 3 23.62 7.71 -63.26
C SER A 3 23.06 6.47 -62.53
N GLU A 4 23.25 5.27 -63.10
CA GLU A 4 22.75 4.01 -62.53
C GLU A 4 23.47 3.64 -61.22
N PHE A 5 24.75 3.96 -61.11
CA PHE A 5 25.51 3.76 -59.87
C PHE A 5 25.01 4.62 -58.71
N TYR A 6 24.52 5.84 -58.98
CA TYR A 6 23.91 6.68 -57.94
C TYR A 6 22.55 6.17 -57.48
N SER A 7 21.78 5.54 -58.38
CA SER A 7 20.48 4.93 -58.07
C SER A 7 20.64 3.73 -57.11
N ILE A 8 21.57 2.82 -57.42
CA ILE A 8 21.81 1.61 -56.60
C ILE A 8 22.33 1.99 -55.21
N LYS A 9 23.21 2.99 -55.10
CA LYS A 9 23.74 3.44 -53.80
C LYS A 9 22.65 4.04 -52.91
N ARG A 10 21.73 4.83 -53.48
CA ARG A 10 20.57 5.37 -52.74
C ARG A 10 19.60 4.28 -52.32
N TYR A 11 19.34 3.31 -53.19
CA TYR A 11 18.47 2.17 -52.87
C TYR A 11 19.03 1.34 -51.70
N LEU A 12 20.33 1.02 -51.74
CA LEU A 12 20.99 0.28 -50.65
C LEU A 12 21.02 1.08 -49.33
N GLN A 13 21.18 2.41 -49.39
CA GLN A 13 21.07 3.26 -48.21
C GLN A 13 19.64 3.31 -47.66
N ALA A 14 18.63 3.37 -48.53
CA ALA A 14 17.22 3.39 -48.12
C ALA A 14 16.79 2.07 -47.46
N SER A 15 17.13 0.92 -48.06
CA SER A 15 16.83 -0.39 -47.47
C SER A 15 17.55 -0.61 -46.13
N ARG A 16 18.76 -0.07 -45.97
CA ARG A 16 19.49 -0.09 -44.69
C ARG A 16 18.79 0.76 -43.62
N LEU A 17 18.41 1.98 -43.97
CA LEU A 17 17.71 2.89 -43.07
C LEU A 17 16.34 2.34 -42.66
N GLU A 18 15.68 1.62 -43.56
CA GLU A 18 14.44 0.90 -43.27
C GLU A 18 14.64 -0.24 -42.25
N GLY A 19 15.73 -1.00 -42.36
CA GLY A 19 16.11 -2.02 -41.38
C GLY A 19 16.41 -1.42 -40.00
N GLU A 20 17.22 -0.36 -39.96
CA GLU A 20 17.55 0.37 -38.73
C GLU A 20 16.29 0.98 -38.07
N MET A 21 15.37 1.55 -38.86
CA MET A 21 14.10 2.07 -38.34
C MET A 21 13.15 0.96 -37.84
N LYS A 22 13.09 -0.20 -38.51
CA LYS A 22 12.30 -1.35 -38.04
C LYS A 22 12.85 -1.86 -36.70
N HIS A 23 14.17 -1.98 -36.58
CA HIS A 23 14.83 -2.39 -35.36
C HIS A 23 14.59 -1.38 -34.22
N LEU A 24 14.70 -0.07 -34.49
CA LEU A 24 14.41 0.98 -33.51
C LEU A 24 12.94 0.98 -33.05
N ARG A 25 11.98 0.81 -33.97
CA ARG A 25 10.55 0.69 -33.62
C ARG A 25 10.26 -0.52 -32.75
N LEU A 26 10.90 -1.65 -33.05
CA LEU A 26 10.79 -2.87 -32.25
C LEU A 26 11.34 -2.64 -30.83
N ARG A 27 12.53 -2.04 -30.70
CA ARG A 27 13.12 -1.67 -29.40
C ARG A 27 12.22 -0.71 -28.62
N LEU A 28 11.70 0.35 -29.26
CA LEU A 28 10.83 1.32 -28.62
C LEU A 28 9.54 0.66 -28.10
N THR A 29 8.94 -0.24 -28.90
CA THR A 29 7.73 -0.98 -28.52
C THR A 29 7.99 -1.87 -27.31
N ILE A 30 9.12 -2.60 -27.34
CA ILE A 30 9.58 -3.43 -26.23
C ILE A 30 9.79 -2.59 -24.97
N TYR A 31 10.48 -1.44 -25.06
CA TYR A 31 10.70 -0.57 -23.90
C TYR A 31 9.40 0.02 -23.34
N THR A 32 8.48 0.48 -24.21
CA THR A 32 7.19 1.01 -23.74
C THR A 32 6.35 -0.04 -23.03
N THR A 33 6.29 -1.26 -23.57
CA THR A 33 5.54 -2.37 -22.95
C THR A 33 6.23 -2.93 -21.71
N ALA A 34 7.57 -2.92 -21.68
CA ALA A 34 8.36 -3.30 -20.52
C ALA A 34 8.26 -2.28 -19.37
N LEU A 35 8.17 -0.99 -19.67
CA LEU A 35 8.09 0.07 -18.64
C LEU A 35 6.66 0.26 -18.10
N SER A 36 5.62 0.10 -18.93
CA SER A 36 4.23 0.30 -18.49
C SER A 36 3.73 -0.82 -17.57
N ASN A 37 4.30 -2.02 -17.67
CA ASN A 37 3.65 -3.22 -17.15
C ASN A 37 4.07 -3.68 -15.75
N PRO A 38 5.27 -3.37 -15.21
CA PRO A 38 5.57 -3.51 -13.79
C PRO A 38 4.64 -2.64 -12.93
N ILE A 39 4.20 -1.49 -13.44
CA ILE A 39 3.21 -0.62 -12.79
C ILE A 39 1.83 -1.31 -12.79
N LEU A 40 1.42 -1.91 -13.92
CA LEU A 40 0.19 -2.71 -13.98
C LEU A 40 0.25 -3.96 -13.08
N LEU A 41 1.36 -4.68 -13.07
CA LEU A 41 1.59 -5.85 -12.21
C LEU A 41 1.58 -5.47 -10.73
N SER A 42 2.25 -4.37 -10.38
CA SER A 42 2.25 -3.82 -9.01
C SER A 42 0.85 -3.35 -8.61
N ALA A 43 0.13 -2.65 -9.49
CA ALA A 43 -1.24 -2.23 -9.24
C ALA A 43 -2.20 -3.43 -9.08
N VAL A 44 -2.09 -4.45 -9.95
CA VAL A 44 -2.87 -5.69 -9.83
C VAL A 44 -2.53 -6.42 -8.55
N HIS A 45 -1.25 -6.47 -8.14
CA HIS A 45 -0.84 -7.13 -6.90
C HIS A 45 -1.30 -6.38 -5.65
N ALA A 46 -1.14 -5.06 -5.61
CA ALA A 46 -1.59 -4.20 -4.51
C ALA A 46 -3.11 -4.23 -4.34
N THR A 47 -3.85 -4.37 -5.44
CA THR A 47 -5.31 -4.43 -5.44
C THR A 47 -5.89 -5.85 -5.38
N HIS A 48 -5.04 -6.88 -5.40
CA HIS A 48 -5.42 -8.29 -5.46
C HIS A 48 -6.34 -8.72 -4.31
N LEU A 49 -6.24 -8.07 -3.13
CA LEU A 49 -7.04 -8.43 -1.96
C LEU A 49 -8.47 -7.90 -1.99
N SER A 50 -8.74 -6.76 -2.66
CA SER A 50 -10.05 -6.10 -2.64
C SER A 50 -10.95 -6.50 -3.81
N PHE A 51 -10.40 -7.00 -4.92
CA PHE A 51 -11.20 -7.36 -6.10
C PHE A 51 -11.68 -8.82 -6.09
N GLY A 52 -12.90 -9.04 -6.59
CA GLY A 52 -13.55 -10.35 -6.70
C GLY A 52 -12.82 -11.32 -7.64
N THR A 53 -13.15 -12.61 -7.52
CA THR A 53 -12.47 -13.72 -8.23
C THR A 53 -12.47 -13.59 -9.75
N LYS A 54 -13.55 -13.04 -10.35
CA LYS A 54 -13.67 -12.80 -11.79
C LYS A 54 -12.64 -11.78 -12.31
N PHE A 55 -12.45 -10.68 -11.58
CA PHE A 55 -11.46 -9.65 -11.94
C PHE A 55 -10.04 -10.22 -11.85
N ARG A 56 -9.76 -11.01 -10.80
CA ARG A 56 -8.46 -11.69 -10.65
C ARG A 56 -8.17 -12.61 -11.82
N ALA A 57 -9.14 -13.44 -12.23
CA ALA A 57 -8.99 -14.32 -13.38
C ALA A 57 -8.68 -13.54 -14.68
N LEU A 58 -9.36 -12.40 -14.88
CA LEU A 58 -9.12 -11.52 -16.02
C LEU A 58 -7.73 -10.87 -15.96
N ALA A 59 -7.29 -10.43 -14.78
CA ALA A 59 -5.96 -9.87 -14.58
C ALA A 59 -4.85 -10.90 -14.82
N PHE A 60 -5.00 -12.14 -14.34
CA PHE A 60 -4.05 -13.22 -14.64
C PHE A 60 -4.02 -13.57 -16.13
N LYS A 61 -5.19 -13.58 -16.79
CA LYS A 61 -5.26 -13.78 -18.23
C LYS A 61 -4.48 -12.69 -18.97
N ALA A 62 -4.70 -11.42 -18.62
CA ALA A 62 -3.99 -10.30 -19.23
C ALA A 62 -2.46 -10.37 -19.00
N ILE A 63 -2.02 -10.80 -17.82
CA ILE A 63 -0.60 -11.02 -17.52
C ILE A 63 -0.01 -12.15 -18.38
N ASN A 64 -0.73 -13.27 -18.53
CA ASN A 64 -0.29 -14.39 -19.37
C ASN A 64 -0.23 -13.99 -20.84
N ASP A 65 -1.27 -13.32 -21.36
CA ASP A 65 -1.31 -12.81 -22.74
C ASP A 65 -0.12 -11.86 -23.00
N TRP A 66 0.25 -11.05 -22.00
CA TRP A 66 1.43 -10.18 -22.07
C TRP A 66 2.76 -10.95 -22.05
N ILE A 67 2.90 -11.97 -21.18
CA ILE A 67 4.08 -12.84 -21.15
C ILE A 67 4.27 -13.51 -22.52
N ASP A 68 3.19 -14.01 -23.11
CA ASP A 68 3.23 -14.65 -24.42
C ASP A 68 3.64 -13.66 -25.52
N MET A 69 3.08 -12.45 -25.49
CA MET A 69 3.44 -11.38 -26.42
C MET A 69 4.93 -11.01 -26.31
N LEU A 70 5.44 -10.76 -25.10
CA LEU A 70 6.86 -10.46 -24.91
C LEU A 70 7.76 -11.61 -25.33
N THR A 71 7.35 -12.84 -25.08
CA THR A 71 8.09 -14.03 -25.50
C THR A 71 8.17 -14.06 -27.03
N GLN A 72 7.06 -13.83 -27.74
CA GLN A 72 7.04 -13.77 -29.19
C GLN A 72 7.93 -12.64 -29.74
N GLU A 73 7.87 -11.44 -29.17
CA GLU A 73 8.72 -10.32 -29.58
C GLU A 73 10.20 -10.59 -29.30
N SER A 74 10.53 -11.25 -28.19
CA SER A 74 11.91 -11.67 -27.89
C SER A 74 12.43 -12.68 -28.93
N ILE A 75 11.58 -13.62 -29.37
CA ILE A 75 11.92 -14.61 -30.40
C ILE A 75 12.08 -13.94 -31.76
N LYS A 76 11.19 -13.00 -32.12
CA LYS A 76 11.32 -12.22 -33.37
C LYS A 76 12.62 -11.42 -33.36
N LEU A 77 12.93 -10.75 -32.25
CA LEU A 77 14.17 -9.99 -32.09
C LEU A 77 15.39 -10.91 -32.22
N ALA A 78 15.38 -12.10 -31.61
CA ALA A 78 16.45 -13.09 -31.70
C ALA A 78 16.61 -13.73 -33.09
N ARG A 79 15.53 -13.79 -33.88
CA ARG A 79 15.54 -14.32 -35.26
C ARG A 79 15.77 -13.26 -36.33
N ASP A 80 15.85 -11.98 -35.97
CA ASP A 80 16.10 -10.90 -36.92
C ASP A 80 17.56 -10.95 -37.44
N GLU A 81 17.76 -11.74 -38.50
CA GLU A 81 19.04 -11.90 -39.20
C GLU A 81 19.46 -10.65 -39.99
N SER A 82 18.58 -9.64 -40.11
CA SER A 82 18.88 -8.42 -40.88
C SER A 82 20.09 -7.66 -40.32
N VAL A 83 20.33 -7.77 -39.01
CA VAL A 83 21.48 -7.19 -38.32
C VAL A 83 22.77 -7.98 -38.60
N SER A 84 22.70 -9.32 -38.66
CA SER A 84 23.88 -10.17 -38.91
C SER A 84 24.32 -10.15 -40.39
N LYS A 85 23.39 -10.14 -41.36
CA LYS A 85 23.73 -10.18 -42.80
C LYS A 85 24.43 -8.91 -43.32
N ALA A 86 24.30 -7.78 -42.62
CA ALA A 86 24.95 -6.53 -43.00
C ALA A 86 26.48 -6.62 -42.90
N HIS A 87 27.03 -7.45 -42.02
CA HIS A 87 28.47 -7.57 -41.78
C HIS A 87 29.19 -8.40 -42.85
N ASP A 88 28.57 -9.47 -43.36
CA ASP A 88 29.23 -10.37 -44.31
C ASP A 88 29.31 -9.80 -45.74
N SER A 89 28.37 -8.92 -46.10
CA SER A 89 28.32 -8.33 -47.45
C SER A 89 29.40 -7.28 -47.73
N SER A 90 30.11 -6.78 -46.71
CA SER A 90 31.21 -5.82 -46.89
C SER A 90 32.58 -6.43 -47.22
N THR A 91 32.76 -7.74 -47.01
CA THR A 91 34.09 -8.37 -47.04
C THR A 91 34.51 -8.87 -48.43
N SER A 92 33.61 -8.92 -49.41
CA SER A 92 33.89 -9.51 -50.74
C SER A 92 34.27 -8.50 -51.84
N ARG A 93 34.54 -7.23 -51.51
CA ARG A 93 34.86 -6.23 -52.53
C ARG A 93 36.35 -6.36 -52.99
N PRO A 94 36.63 -6.63 -54.26
CA PRO A 94 37.98 -6.89 -54.75
C PRO A 94 38.88 -5.65 -54.63
N ALA A 95 40.07 -5.86 -54.07
CA ALA A 95 41.10 -4.88 -53.76
C ALA A 95 41.62 -4.15 -55.02
N SER A 96 40.99 -3.06 -55.40
CA SER A 96 41.51 -2.16 -56.43
C SER A 96 40.91 -0.77 -56.32
N GLN A 97 41.25 -0.03 -55.26
CA GLN A 97 41.32 1.45 -55.24
C GLN A 97 41.74 1.93 -53.83
N SER A 98 42.95 2.49 -53.75
CA SER A 98 43.60 3.03 -52.55
C SER A 98 43.08 4.43 -52.21
N ALA A 99 41.88 4.53 -51.65
CA ALA A 99 41.36 5.78 -51.09
C ALA A 99 40.82 5.56 -49.67
N SER A 100 41.48 6.21 -48.71
CA SER A 100 41.11 6.47 -47.31
C SER A 100 40.68 5.26 -46.45
N ALA A 101 41.67 4.57 -45.86
CA ALA A 101 41.47 3.49 -44.88
C ALA A 101 40.78 3.94 -43.57
N GLN A 102 40.81 5.22 -43.23
CA GLN A 102 40.33 5.73 -41.93
C GLN A 102 38.80 5.65 -41.72
N THR A 103 37.98 5.61 -42.78
CA THR A 103 36.50 5.62 -42.62
C THR A 103 35.87 4.23 -42.48
N VAL A 104 36.64 3.16 -42.59
CA VAL A 104 36.13 1.78 -42.52
C VAL A 104 36.18 1.23 -41.10
N GLU A 105 37.21 1.56 -40.31
CA GLU A 105 37.31 1.15 -38.90
C GLU A 105 36.19 1.75 -38.03
N GLU A 106 35.94 3.07 -38.12
CA GLU A 106 34.85 3.72 -37.34
C GLU A 106 33.46 3.12 -37.60
N ARG A 107 33.24 2.49 -38.77
CA ARG A 107 31.96 1.85 -39.09
C ARG A 107 31.81 0.45 -38.51
N SER A 108 32.90 -0.27 -38.27
CA SER A 108 32.86 -1.60 -37.68
C SER A 108 32.42 -1.51 -36.20
N ASP A 109 32.90 -0.49 -35.49
CA ASP A 109 32.63 -0.31 -34.07
C ASP A 109 31.14 -0.03 -33.79
N ALA A 110 30.48 0.75 -34.65
CA ALA A 110 29.05 1.07 -34.51
C ALA A 110 28.12 -0.15 -34.65
N TYR A 111 28.49 -1.17 -35.44
CA TYR A 111 27.69 -2.39 -35.58
C TYR A 111 27.89 -3.37 -34.44
N SER A 112 29.12 -3.45 -33.91
CA SER A 112 29.41 -4.25 -32.71
C SER A 112 28.56 -3.79 -31.52
N ASP A 113 28.40 -2.47 -31.38
CA ASP A 113 27.55 -1.86 -30.34
C ASP A 113 26.06 -2.23 -30.50
N LEU A 114 25.51 -2.19 -31.72
CA LEU A 114 24.10 -2.57 -31.95
C LEU A 114 23.82 -4.05 -31.64
N HIS A 115 24.74 -4.96 -31.99
CA HIS A 115 24.59 -6.37 -31.65
C HIS A 115 24.67 -6.60 -30.14
N ALA A 116 25.62 -5.95 -29.46
CA ALA A 116 25.75 -6.02 -28.00
C ALA A 116 24.47 -5.50 -27.31
N GLN A 117 23.94 -4.36 -27.76
CA GLN A 117 22.70 -3.78 -27.24
C GLN A 117 21.47 -4.67 -27.47
N ARG A 118 21.40 -5.38 -28.60
CA ARG A 118 20.34 -6.36 -28.88
C ARG A 118 20.40 -7.53 -27.89
N GLU A 119 21.58 -8.08 -27.67
CA GLU A 119 21.79 -9.17 -26.71
C GLU A 119 21.46 -8.74 -25.27
N GLU A 120 21.85 -7.53 -24.86
CA GLU A 120 21.44 -6.99 -23.55
C GLU A 120 19.92 -6.85 -23.43
N LEU A 121 19.24 -6.36 -24.48
CA LEU A 121 17.78 -6.23 -24.45
C LEU A 121 17.08 -7.58 -24.33
N ILE A 122 17.58 -8.61 -25.04
CA ILE A 122 17.06 -9.99 -24.93
C ILE A 122 17.23 -10.50 -23.48
N LYS A 123 18.40 -10.27 -22.86
CA LYS A 123 18.63 -10.68 -21.46
C LYS A 123 17.68 -9.98 -20.49
N ILE A 124 17.49 -8.67 -20.65
CA ILE A 124 16.54 -7.89 -19.82
C ILE A 124 15.12 -8.45 -19.96
N LEU A 125 14.68 -8.72 -21.19
CA LEU A 125 13.35 -9.30 -21.44
C LEU A 125 13.19 -10.67 -20.78
N GLN A 126 14.19 -11.54 -20.87
CA GLN A 126 14.16 -12.86 -20.24
C GLN A 126 14.05 -12.76 -18.72
N VAL A 127 14.78 -11.82 -18.09
CA VAL A 127 14.70 -11.57 -16.64
C VAL A 127 13.30 -11.06 -16.25
N MET A 128 12.72 -10.16 -17.03
CA MET A 128 11.36 -9.65 -16.81
C MET A 128 10.30 -10.75 -16.93
N ILE A 129 10.34 -11.54 -18.01
CA ILE A 129 9.44 -12.68 -18.22
C ILE A 129 9.56 -13.66 -17.04
N GLY A 130 10.80 -14.01 -16.66
CA GLY A 130 11.05 -14.91 -15.53
C GLY A 130 10.49 -14.38 -14.20
N THR A 131 10.57 -13.06 -13.97
CA THR A 131 10.03 -12.42 -12.76
C THR A 131 8.50 -12.43 -12.77
N ALA A 132 7.87 -12.07 -13.89
CA ALA A 132 6.42 -12.11 -14.05
C ALA A 132 5.87 -13.53 -13.86
N MET A 133 6.51 -14.55 -14.46
CA MET A 133 6.13 -15.95 -14.26
C MET A 133 6.23 -16.39 -12.79
N LYS A 134 7.27 -15.95 -12.06
CA LYS A 134 7.40 -16.23 -10.61
C LYS A 134 6.26 -15.60 -9.82
N MET A 135 5.86 -14.36 -10.15
CA MET A 135 4.74 -13.67 -9.51
C MET A 135 3.40 -14.39 -9.76
N VAL A 136 3.14 -14.81 -11.01
CA VAL A 136 1.95 -15.59 -11.38
C VAL A 136 1.93 -16.91 -10.61
N LYS A 137 3.04 -17.65 -10.58
CA LYS A 137 3.15 -18.92 -9.83
C LYS A 137 2.97 -18.75 -8.32
N ARG A 138 3.45 -17.65 -7.73
CA ARG A 138 3.24 -17.34 -6.31
C ARG A 138 1.75 -17.10 -6.05
N SER A 139 1.14 -16.24 -6.85
CA SER A 139 -0.29 -15.90 -6.69
C SER A 139 -1.21 -17.09 -6.94
N GLN A 140 -0.87 -17.98 -7.88
CA GLN A 140 -1.62 -19.23 -8.10
C GLN A 140 -1.54 -20.17 -6.88
N ARG A 141 -0.37 -20.27 -6.24
CA ARG A 141 -0.24 -21.05 -4.99
C ARG A 141 -1.10 -20.44 -3.89
N ASP A 142 -1.10 -19.12 -3.75
CA ASP A 142 -1.92 -18.42 -2.75
C ASP A 142 -3.42 -18.66 -2.99
N ILE A 143 -3.86 -18.73 -4.26
CA ILE A 143 -5.25 -19.08 -4.62
C ILE A 143 -5.55 -20.54 -4.25
N GLN A 144 -4.65 -21.47 -4.57
CA GLN A 144 -4.80 -22.88 -4.23
C GLN A 144 -4.89 -23.07 -2.71
N THR A 145 -4.06 -22.38 -1.92
CA THR A 145 -4.12 -22.46 -0.46
C THR A 145 -5.46 -21.96 0.08
N LEU A 146 -5.98 -20.85 -0.46
CA LEU A 146 -7.30 -20.32 -0.06
C LEU A 146 -8.45 -21.27 -0.46
N GLN A 147 -8.35 -21.94 -1.61
CA GLN A 147 -9.31 -22.96 -2.02
C GLN A 147 -9.25 -24.17 -1.09
N THR A 148 -8.06 -24.67 -0.75
CA THR A 148 -7.92 -25.81 0.18
C THR A 148 -8.41 -25.48 1.59
N GLU A 149 -8.20 -24.25 2.08
CA GLU A 149 -8.75 -23.80 3.37
C GLU A 149 -10.28 -23.75 3.33
N ARG A 150 -10.85 -23.25 2.24
CA ARG A 150 -12.31 -23.22 2.04
C ARG A 150 -12.90 -24.63 2.00
N ASP A 151 -12.33 -25.52 1.20
CA ASP A 151 -12.79 -26.91 1.08
C ASP A 151 -12.66 -27.66 2.42
N SER A 152 -11.62 -27.37 3.21
CA SER A 152 -11.44 -27.92 4.56
C SER A 152 -12.52 -27.44 5.53
N ILE A 153 -12.97 -26.18 5.42
CA ILE A 153 -14.06 -25.64 6.22
C ILE A 153 -15.40 -26.25 5.79
N GLU A 154 -15.67 -26.40 4.49
CA GLU A 154 -16.90 -27.02 3.98
C GLU A 154 -16.99 -28.51 4.38
N MET A 155 -15.89 -29.26 4.30
CA MET A 155 -15.79 -30.65 4.76
C MET A 155 -15.94 -30.78 6.29
N GLY A 156 -15.39 -29.84 7.06
CA GLY A 156 -15.52 -29.80 8.52
C GLY A 156 -16.95 -29.46 9.00
N GLY A 157 -17.64 -28.57 8.29
CA GLY A 157 -19.04 -28.18 8.59
C GLY A 157 -20.05 -29.27 8.26
N SER A 158 -19.79 -30.09 7.23
CA SER A 158 -20.69 -31.20 6.87
C SER A 158 -20.69 -32.34 7.89
N ALA A 159 -19.63 -32.50 8.69
CA ALA A 159 -19.57 -33.52 9.74
C ALA A 159 -20.40 -33.15 11.00
N THR A 160 -20.73 -31.87 11.19
CA THR A 160 -21.49 -31.40 12.36
C THR A 160 -22.99 -31.20 12.10
N MET A 161 -23.43 -31.14 10.84
CA MET A 161 -24.83 -30.93 10.45
C MET A 161 -25.64 -32.22 10.20
N ALA A 162 -25.03 -33.40 10.30
CA ALA A 162 -25.73 -34.68 10.07
C ALA A 162 -26.77 -35.07 11.15
N PHE A 163 -27.05 -34.20 12.14
CA PHE A 163 -28.04 -34.47 13.20
C PHE A 163 -29.31 -33.61 13.17
N ALA A 164 -29.46 -32.69 12.21
CA ALA A 164 -30.67 -31.88 12.14
C ALA A 164 -31.03 -31.53 10.69
N SER A 165 -31.91 -32.32 10.07
CA SER A 165 -32.73 -31.85 8.94
C SER A 165 -33.95 -32.75 8.72
N SER A 166 -35.12 -32.23 9.12
CA SER A 166 -36.42 -32.55 8.56
C SER A 166 -37.08 -31.21 8.16
N SER A 167 -37.55 -31.15 6.92
CA SER A 167 -38.31 -30.09 6.24
C SER A 167 -37.53 -28.88 5.67
N ALA A 168 -37.63 -28.74 4.35
CA ALA A 168 -37.27 -27.55 3.57
C ALA A 168 -38.27 -27.40 2.40
N PRO A 169 -38.54 -26.17 1.91
CA PRO A 169 -38.94 -25.91 0.53
C PRO A 169 -37.82 -25.21 -0.28
N GLY A 170 -37.90 -25.35 -1.61
CA GLY A 170 -36.79 -25.25 -2.57
C GLY A 170 -36.32 -23.85 -3.03
N PRO A 171 -35.37 -23.81 -3.99
CA PRO A 171 -34.56 -22.63 -4.26
C PRO A 171 -35.16 -21.70 -5.33
N VAL A 172 -35.04 -20.40 -5.11
CA VAL A 172 -35.31 -19.33 -6.07
C VAL A 172 -33.98 -18.81 -6.61
N ALA A 173 -33.86 -18.74 -7.94
CA ALA A 173 -32.70 -18.24 -8.65
C ALA A 173 -32.60 -16.71 -8.57
N THR A 174 -31.40 -16.18 -8.34
CA THR A 174 -31.08 -14.75 -8.48
C THR A 174 -29.75 -14.60 -9.21
N ASP A 175 -29.84 -14.33 -10.51
CA ASP A 175 -28.78 -13.77 -11.35
C ASP A 175 -29.33 -12.44 -11.87
N ASP A 176 -28.88 -11.32 -11.29
CA ASP A 176 -28.79 -10.00 -11.94
C ASP A 176 -28.35 -8.95 -10.90
N LEU A 177 -27.10 -8.49 -10.98
CA LEU A 177 -26.64 -7.28 -10.30
C LEU A 177 -25.86 -6.39 -11.29
N ASP A 178 -26.21 -5.11 -11.25
CA ASP A 178 -25.79 -4.03 -12.15
C ASP A 178 -24.28 -3.69 -11.96
N PRO A 179 -23.46 -3.69 -13.04
CA PRO A 179 -22.04 -3.36 -13.00
C PRO A 179 -21.69 -1.93 -12.49
N ASN A 180 -22.66 -1.01 -12.40
CA ASN A 180 -22.38 0.38 -12.04
C ASN A 180 -22.18 0.64 -10.53
N GLU A 181 -22.61 -0.26 -9.63
CA GLU A 181 -22.41 -0.09 -8.19
C GLU A 181 -20.97 -0.41 -7.73
N ILE A 182 -20.19 -1.12 -8.55
CA ILE A 182 -18.83 -1.56 -8.22
C ILE A 182 -17.80 -0.40 -8.36
N PHE A 183 -18.10 0.63 -9.14
CA PHE A 183 -17.16 1.72 -9.42
C PHE A 183 -17.08 2.81 -8.33
N ALA A 184 -18.02 2.87 -7.39
CA ALA A 184 -18.03 3.86 -6.31
C ALA A 184 -16.95 3.61 -5.24
N PHE A 185 -16.52 2.36 -5.04
CA PHE A 185 -15.56 1.98 -3.99
C PHE A 185 -14.09 2.29 -4.32
N GLN A 186 -13.75 2.61 -5.58
CA GLN A 186 -12.37 2.65 -6.05
C GLN A 186 -11.68 4.02 -5.89
N ARG A 187 -12.42 5.11 -5.65
CA ARG A 187 -11.86 6.47 -5.54
C ARG A 187 -11.31 6.84 -4.16
N LEU A 188 -11.61 6.09 -3.10
CA LEU A 188 -11.23 6.45 -1.72
C LEU A 188 -9.83 5.96 -1.30
N ALA A 189 -9.24 5.00 -2.02
CA ALA A 189 -7.99 4.34 -1.61
C ALA A 189 -6.69 4.94 -2.20
N LEU A 190 -6.77 5.85 -3.19
CA LEU A 190 -5.59 6.33 -3.94
C LEU A 190 -5.25 7.82 -3.77
N ALA A 191 -5.96 8.55 -2.90
CA ALA A 191 -5.74 9.98 -2.67
C ALA A 191 -4.98 10.31 -1.37
N GLN A 192 -4.24 9.36 -0.77
CA GLN A 192 -3.54 9.59 0.50
C GLN A 192 -2.06 9.20 0.40
N THR A 193 -1.19 10.20 0.28
CA THR A 193 0.06 10.39 1.07
C THR A 193 0.73 11.70 0.65
N GLU A 194 0.35 12.81 1.29
CA GLU A 194 1.34 13.88 1.54
C GLU A 194 1.88 13.65 2.96
N PRO A 195 3.21 13.52 3.15
CA PRO A 195 3.79 13.42 4.48
C PRO A 195 3.63 14.75 5.23
N PRO A 196 3.49 14.76 6.56
CA PRO A 196 3.47 16.00 7.33
C PRO A 196 4.81 16.74 7.16
N GLU A 197 4.75 17.99 6.71
CA GLU A 197 5.95 18.83 6.64
C GLU A 197 6.56 19.02 8.04
N PRO A 198 7.88 18.81 8.21
CA PRO A 198 8.54 19.14 9.46
C PRO A 198 8.61 20.66 9.62
N SER A 199 8.10 21.14 10.75
CA SER A 199 8.20 22.53 11.18
C SER A 199 9.64 23.03 11.10
N SER A 200 9.84 24.08 10.30
CA SER A 200 11.13 24.76 10.11
C SER A 200 11.60 25.38 11.44
N SER A 201 12.47 24.67 12.16
CA SER A 201 13.28 25.25 13.22
C SER A 201 14.74 25.28 12.78
N ARG A 202 15.22 26.48 12.49
CA ARG A 202 16.57 26.80 12.04
C ARG A 202 17.55 26.64 13.21
N ALA A 203 18.10 25.44 13.38
CA ALA A 203 19.19 25.19 14.33
C ALA A 203 20.55 25.51 13.68
N VAL A 204 21.29 26.41 14.31
CA VAL A 204 22.68 26.76 14.00
C VAL A 204 23.59 25.62 14.49
N LEU A 205 24.36 25.02 13.58
CA LEU A 205 25.36 23.98 13.88
C LEU A 205 26.56 24.56 14.66
N PRO A 206 27.01 23.96 15.77
CA PRO A 206 28.33 24.25 16.33
C PRO A 206 29.41 23.45 15.60
N ARG A 207 30.50 24.13 15.32
CA ARG A 207 31.70 23.62 14.63
C ARG A 207 32.49 22.73 15.58
N ILE A 208 32.53 21.42 15.32
CA ILE A 208 33.34 20.46 16.08
C ILE A 208 34.77 20.47 15.53
N HIS A 209 35.73 20.78 16.40
CA HIS A 209 37.17 20.59 16.14
C HIS A 209 37.53 19.11 16.35
N LEU A 210 38.08 18.47 15.31
CA LEU A 210 38.78 17.20 15.45
C LEU A 210 40.14 17.45 16.10
N THR A 211 40.42 16.75 17.20
CA THR A 211 41.77 16.53 17.72
C THR A 211 42.17 15.10 17.41
N ASP A 212 43.21 14.94 16.61
CA ASP A 212 43.90 13.69 16.32
C ASP A 212 44.81 13.34 17.49
N ASP A 213 44.47 12.31 18.28
CA ASP A 213 45.44 11.54 19.07
C ASP A 213 44.90 10.10 19.26
N PRO A 214 45.70 9.06 18.96
CA PRO A 214 45.30 7.66 19.13
C PRO A 214 45.45 7.23 20.61
N PRO A 215 44.56 6.36 21.15
CA PRO A 215 44.67 5.92 22.53
C PRO A 215 45.75 4.84 22.68
N ASP A 216 46.58 5.03 23.70
CA ASP A 216 47.66 4.15 24.11
C ASP A 216 47.09 2.96 24.91
N TYR A 217 47.14 1.76 24.33
CA TYR A 217 46.73 0.51 24.98
C TYR A 217 47.94 -0.16 25.62
N SER A 218 48.24 0.19 26.87
CA SER A 218 49.23 -0.52 27.67
C SER A 218 48.97 -0.33 29.16
N THR A 219 48.06 -1.12 29.72
CA THR A 219 48.17 -1.72 31.07
C THR A 219 46.90 -2.54 31.38
N LEU A 220 47.01 -3.86 31.38
CA LEU A 220 46.07 -4.75 32.06
C LEU A 220 46.84 -5.47 33.17
N PRO A 221 46.38 -5.41 34.44
CA PRO A 221 46.84 -6.34 35.46
C PRO A 221 46.02 -7.63 35.36
N ALA A 222 46.73 -8.75 35.36
CA ALA A 222 46.18 -10.07 35.60
C ALA A 222 45.78 -10.24 37.07
N ASP A 223 44.89 -11.20 37.30
CA ASP A 223 44.47 -11.79 38.57
C ASP A 223 43.27 -11.16 39.28
N SER A 224 42.14 -11.86 39.18
CA SER A 224 41.13 -11.95 40.23
C SER A 224 40.29 -13.22 40.02
N ASN A 225 40.56 -14.24 40.84
CA ASN A 225 39.68 -15.38 41.08
C ASN A 225 38.35 -14.91 41.66
N LEU A 226 37.21 -15.28 41.06
CA LEU A 226 35.90 -15.14 41.68
C LEU A 226 35.03 -16.38 41.48
N HIS A 227 34.45 -16.79 42.60
CA HIS A 227 33.56 -17.91 42.81
C HIS A 227 32.30 -17.84 41.94
N ALA A 228 31.88 -19.00 41.42
CA ALA A 228 30.60 -19.18 40.76
C ALA A 228 29.45 -19.12 41.77
N THR A 229 28.82 -17.96 41.88
CA THR A 229 27.44 -17.81 42.39
C THR A 229 26.51 -17.64 41.20
N SER A 230 25.45 -18.45 41.15
CA SER A 230 24.40 -18.39 40.13
C SER A 230 23.74 -17.01 40.12
N LEU A 231 24.10 -16.20 39.14
CA LEU A 231 23.43 -14.94 38.84
C LEU A 231 22.18 -15.23 38.02
N ASP A 232 21.04 -14.81 38.55
CA ASP A 232 19.77 -14.71 37.85
C ASP A 232 19.91 -13.64 36.75
N LEU A 233 20.25 -14.07 35.54
CA LEU A 233 20.50 -13.22 34.37
C LEU A 233 19.16 -12.79 33.76
N SER A 234 18.42 -11.94 34.47
CA SER A 234 17.49 -11.04 33.81
C SER A 234 18.34 -9.91 33.20
N PRO A 235 18.46 -9.79 31.87
CA PRO A 235 19.21 -8.70 31.27
C PRO A 235 18.60 -7.36 31.73
N THR A 236 19.32 -6.64 32.58
CA THR A 236 18.97 -5.27 32.96
C THR A 236 19.21 -4.37 31.76
N TYR A 237 18.18 -4.21 30.92
CA TYR A 237 18.18 -3.25 29.83
C TYR A 237 18.17 -1.83 30.39
N HIS A 238 19.07 -0.98 29.91
CA HIS A 238 19.06 0.43 30.28
C HIS A 238 17.82 1.09 29.64
N PRO A 239 17.08 1.99 30.33
CA PRO A 239 15.87 2.63 29.79
C PRO A 239 16.09 3.34 28.44
N SER A 240 17.29 3.86 28.23
CA SER A 240 17.73 4.44 26.95
C SER A 240 17.63 3.45 25.80
N ASP A 241 17.93 2.18 26.03
CA ASP A 241 17.97 1.16 24.99
C ASP A 241 16.56 0.76 24.56
N LEU A 242 15.61 0.72 25.51
CA LEU A 242 14.20 0.46 25.20
C LEU A 242 13.61 1.59 24.35
N SER A 243 13.91 2.85 24.67
CA SER A 243 13.43 4.01 23.88
C SER A 243 13.92 3.97 22.42
N ILE A 244 15.16 3.55 22.20
CA ILE A 244 15.76 3.38 20.87
C ILE A 244 15.09 2.23 20.13
N GLN A 245 14.83 1.10 20.81
CA GLN A 245 14.11 -0.04 20.24
C GLN A 245 12.69 0.34 19.82
N VAL A 246 11.93 1.07 20.65
CA VAL A 246 10.59 1.54 20.29
C VAL A 246 10.63 2.41 19.03
N ARG A 247 11.55 3.39 18.96
CA ARG A 247 11.74 4.23 17.77
C ARG A 247 12.09 3.41 16.53
N HIS A 248 12.99 2.44 16.67
CA HIS A 248 13.40 1.57 15.58
C HIS A 248 12.22 0.73 15.06
N HIS A 249 11.46 0.09 15.95
CA HIS A 249 10.28 -0.70 15.55
C HIS A 249 9.20 0.18 14.90
N TYR A 250 8.97 1.39 15.42
CA TYR A 250 8.02 2.34 14.85
C TYR A 250 8.42 2.79 13.44
N ALA A 251 9.69 3.18 13.22
CA ALA A 251 10.20 3.58 11.91
C ALA A 251 10.20 2.41 10.90
N ASN A 252 10.54 1.21 11.36
CA ASN A 252 10.46 0.00 10.53
C ASN A 252 9.01 -0.29 10.12
N ALA A 253 8.06 -0.19 11.05
CA ALA A 253 6.65 -0.36 10.75
C ALA A 253 6.16 0.66 9.71
N GLN A 254 6.53 1.93 9.83
CA GLN A 254 6.20 2.95 8.83
C GLN A 254 6.75 2.60 7.44
N SER A 255 7.99 2.09 7.39
CA SER A 255 8.61 1.63 6.14
C SER A 255 7.86 0.44 5.52
N LEU A 256 7.47 -0.53 6.35
CA LEU A 256 6.68 -1.68 5.92
C LEU A 256 5.29 -1.27 5.40
N ILE A 257 4.65 -0.28 6.01
CA ILE A 257 3.39 0.29 5.51
C ILE A 257 3.59 0.92 4.14
N ALA A 258 4.65 1.71 3.96
CA ALA A 258 4.96 2.35 2.68
C ALA A 258 5.23 1.34 1.54
N ILE A 259 5.77 0.17 1.86
CA ILE A 259 6.01 -0.93 0.90
C ILE A 259 4.76 -1.80 0.68
N GLY A 260 3.66 -1.54 1.41
CA GLY A 260 2.42 -2.30 1.30
C GLY A 260 2.48 -3.66 2.01
N GLN A 261 3.26 -3.77 3.09
CA GLN A 261 3.36 -4.96 3.95
C GLN A 261 2.69 -4.73 5.32
N PRO A 262 1.36 -4.54 5.38
CA PRO A 262 0.63 -4.14 6.58
C PRO A 262 0.61 -5.23 7.67
N ILE A 263 0.79 -6.50 7.28
CA ILE A 263 0.77 -7.63 8.22
C ILE A 263 2.05 -7.62 9.08
N GLU A 264 3.19 -7.44 8.44
CA GLU A 264 4.50 -7.34 9.10
C GLU A 264 4.60 -6.03 9.88
N ALA A 265 4.07 -4.94 9.32
CA ALA A 265 3.96 -3.66 10.02
C ALA A 265 3.14 -3.78 11.31
N LEU A 266 2.02 -4.49 11.29
CA LEU A 266 1.19 -4.68 12.49
C LEU A 266 1.97 -5.43 13.58
N SER A 267 2.63 -6.54 13.23
CA SER A 267 3.47 -7.30 14.17
C SER A 267 4.56 -6.42 14.81
N THR A 268 5.24 -5.61 14.00
CA THR A 268 6.30 -4.70 14.49
C THR A 268 5.75 -3.56 15.36
N LEU A 269 4.55 -3.07 15.09
CA LEU A 269 3.88 -2.09 15.96
C LEU A 269 3.43 -2.70 17.29
N GLU A 270 3.01 -3.96 17.30
CA GLU A 270 2.65 -4.66 18.53
C GLU A 270 3.86 -4.86 19.44
N THR A 271 5.02 -5.18 18.86
CA THR A 271 6.29 -5.22 19.61
C THR A 271 6.68 -3.84 20.12
N ALA A 272 6.49 -2.78 19.32
CA ALA A 272 6.76 -1.41 19.77
C ALA A 272 5.84 -1.01 20.93
N TYR A 273 4.56 -1.36 20.85
CA TYR A 273 3.56 -1.07 21.88
C TYR A 273 3.85 -1.82 23.18
N SER A 274 4.20 -3.11 23.13
CA SER A 274 4.54 -3.88 24.34
C SER A 274 5.77 -3.33 25.05
N LEU A 275 6.81 -2.95 24.30
CA LEU A 275 8.00 -2.28 24.82
C LEU A 275 7.67 -0.89 25.40
N LEU A 276 6.74 -0.15 24.79
CA LEU A 276 6.32 1.14 25.32
C LEU A 276 5.52 0.98 26.62
N THR A 277 4.70 -0.06 26.76
CA THR A 277 3.97 -0.32 28.02
C THR A 277 4.87 -0.74 29.18
N SER A 278 6.10 -1.21 28.92
CA SER A 278 7.09 -1.49 29.97
C SER A 278 7.95 -0.27 30.33
N LEU A 279 7.94 0.78 29.52
CA LEU A 279 8.62 2.04 29.80
C LEU A 279 7.80 2.88 30.79
N SER A 280 8.47 3.42 31.81
CA SER A 280 7.87 4.40 32.73
C SER A 280 7.57 5.71 31.98
N PRO A 281 6.42 6.37 32.23
CA PRO A 281 5.97 7.56 31.48
C PRO A 281 6.84 8.82 31.63
N THR A 282 7.96 8.76 32.35
CA THR A 282 8.74 9.94 32.76
C THR A 282 9.87 10.34 31.80
N ASP A 283 10.25 9.49 30.84
CA ASP A 283 11.48 9.71 30.08
C ASP A 283 11.26 9.99 28.59
N SER A 284 11.69 11.19 28.18
CA SER A 284 12.05 11.66 26.83
C SER A 284 10.94 12.16 25.88
N PHE A 285 11.15 13.38 25.38
CA PHE A 285 10.33 14.09 24.38
C PHE A 285 10.45 13.53 22.95
N GLU A 286 11.33 12.56 22.70
CA GLU A 286 11.64 12.07 21.34
C GLU A 286 11.02 10.70 21.01
N THR A 287 10.39 10.02 21.98
CA THR A 287 9.77 8.73 21.72
C THR A 287 8.37 8.89 21.13
N PRO A 288 7.98 8.04 20.16
CA PRO A 288 6.61 8.05 19.64
C PRO A 288 5.65 7.80 20.80
N THR A 289 4.62 8.63 20.90
CA THR A 289 3.67 8.54 22.01
C THR A 289 2.85 7.25 21.89
N THR A 290 2.29 6.78 23.02
CA THR A 290 1.37 5.63 23.01
C THR A 290 0.21 5.85 22.03
N THR A 291 -0.24 7.09 21.94
CA THR A 291 -1.25 7.53 20.98
C THR A 291 -0.81 7.36 19.53
N ASP A 292 0.43 7.69 19.17
CA ASP A 292 0.92 7.58 17.79
C ASP A 292 1.02 6.11 17.35
N ILE A 293 1.51 5.24 18.23
CA ILE A 293 1.60 3.80 17.95
C ILE A 293 0.20 3.19 17.79
N LEU A 294 -0.72 3.49 18.71
CA LEU A 294 -2.10 2.99 18.64
C LEU A 294 -2.83 3.48 17.38
N PHE A 295 -2.57 4.72 16.95
CA PHE A 295 -3.15 5.27 15.73
C PHE A 295 -2.64 4.53 14.49
N LEU A 296 -1.34 4.25 14.44
CA LEU A 296 -0.75 3.49 13.34
C LEU A 296 -1.20 2.02 13.33
N ILE A 297 -1.38 1.40 14.50
CA ILE A 297 -2.01 0.08 14.65
C ILE A 297 -3.44 0.10 14.08
N ALA A 298 -4.21 1.13 14.41
CA ALA A 298 -5.57 1.25 13.92
C ALA A 298 -5.61 1.39 12.40
N GLN A 299 -4.80 2.29 11.83
CA GLN A 299 -4.71 2.49 10.37
C GLN A 299 -4.29 1.21 9.61
N THR A 300 -3.28 0.50 10.10
CA THR A 300 -2.83 -0.78 9.49
C THR A 300 -3.87 -1.90 9.62
N SER A 301 -4.73 -1.81 10.63
CA SER A 301 -5.77 -2.80 10.93
C SER A 301 -7.11 -2.54 10.23
N VAL A 302 -7.26 -1.44 9.47
CA VAL A 302 -8.47 -1.13 8.65
C VAL A 302 -8.68 -2.14 7.51
N LEU A 303 -7.69 -2.98 7.21
CA LEU A 303 -7.82 -4.04 6.21
C LEU A 303 -8.89 -5.09 6.60
N PRO A 304 -9.58 -5.68 5.61
CA PRO A 304 -10.88 -6.34 5.78
C PRO A 304 -10.84 -7.74 6.42
N THR A 305 -10.07 -7.93 7.49
CA THR A 305 -10.14 -9.14 8.31
C THR A 305 -10.79 -8.83 9.66
N LEU A 306 -11.81 -9.60 10.03
CA LEU A 306 -12.62 -9.38 11.24
C LEU A 306 -11.79 -9.28 12.53
N LYS A 307 -10.72 -10.07 12.65
CA LYS A 307 -9.82 -10.02 13.82
C LYS A 307 -9.04 -8.72 13.93
N ARG A 308 -8.73 -8.06 12.80
CA ARG A 308 -8.00 -6.79 12.79
C ARG A 308 -8.92 -5.63 13.11
N THR A 309 -10.15 -5.67 12.63
CA THR A 309 -11.11 -4.60 12.86
C THR A 309 -11.53 -4.50 14.32
N THR A 310 -11.69 -5.62 15.04
CA THR A 310 -11.93 -5.61 16.49
C THR A 310 -10.76 -4.99 17.27
N ARG A 311 -9.52 -5.29 16.85
CA ARG A 311 -8.31 -4.71 17.44
C ARG A 311 -8.15 -3.23 17.13
N ALA A 312 -8.46 -2.80 15.91
CA ALA A 312 -8.48 -1.40 15.53
C ALA A 312 -9.49 -0.61 16.38
N ARG A 313 -10.71 -1.17 16.54
CA ARG A 313 -11.77 -0.60 17.37
C ARG A 313 -11.33 -0.44 18.82
N SER A 314 -10.68 -1.44 19.42
CA SER A 314 -10.20 -1.33 20.81
C SER A 314 -9.12 -0.27 20.97
N ALA A 315 -8.12 -0.24 20.08
CA ALA A 315 -7.05 0.77 20.09
C ALA A 315 -7.59 2.20 19.96
N LEU A 316 -8.47 2.44 18.99
CA LEU A 316 -9.08 3.77 18.79
C LEU A 316 -9.99 4.17 19.94
N ARG A 317 -10.71 3.22 20.54
CA ARG A 317 -11.55 3.49 21.70
C ARG A 317 -10.72 3.97 22.89
N VAL A 318 -9.55 3.37 23.12
CA VAL A 318 -8.61 3.83 24.15
C VAL A 318 -8.23 5.30 23.89
N ILE A 319 -7.81 5.65 22.67
CA ILE A 319 -7.45 7.04 22.31
C ILE A 319 -8.64 7.98 22.52
N TYR A 320 -9.85 7.57 22.12
CA TYR A 320 -11.05 8.40 22.24
C TYR A 320 -11.43 8.67 23.70
N THR A 321 -11.38 7.65 24.56
CA THR A 321 -11.75 7.75 25.98
C THR A 321 -10.65 8.29 26.89
N SER A 322 -9.40 8.38 26.41
CA SER A 322 -8.29 8.94 27.19
C SER A 322 -8.62 10.35 27.66
N PRO A 323 -8.49 10.69 28.94
CA PRO A 323 -8.83 12.00 29.46
C PRO A 323 -7.98 13.10 28.82
N THR A 324 -8.61 14.27 28.60
CA THR A 324 -7.95 15.50 28.14
C THR A 324 -7.34 16.16 29.38
N SER A 325 -6.36 15.49 29.97
CA SER A 325 -5.52 16.14 30.97
C SER A 325 -4.54 17.05 30.21
N PRO A 326 -4.19 18.24 30.72
CA PRO A 326 -3.10 19.04 30.14
C PRO A 326 -1.77 18.29 30.10
N THR A 327 -1.64 17.20 30.87
CA THR A 327 -0.47 16.30 30.88
C THR A 327 -0.59 15.10 29.96
N SER A 328 -1.75 14.83 29.35
CA SER A 328 -1.90 13.69 28.43
C SER A 328 -1.36 14.05 27.05
N SER A 329 -0.70 13.08 26.41
CA SER A 329 -0.19 13.24 25.03
C SER A 329 -1.30 13.36 23.99
N THR A 330 -2.55 13.04 24.36
CA THR A 330 -3.69 13.02 23.44
C THR A 330 -4.19 14.44 23.19
N THR A 331 -3.86 14.99 22.03
CA THR A 331 -4.45 16.25 21.58
C THR A 331 -5.96 16.09 21.31
N PRO A 332 -6.78 17.15 21.50
CA PRO A 332 -8.19 17.12 21.12
C PRO A 332 -8.40 16.69 19.66
N THR A 333 -7.51 17.11 18.76
CA THR A 333 -7.53 16.72 17.35
C THR A 333 -7.36 15.22 17.17
N GLN A 334 -6.41 14.58 17.86
CA GLN A 334 -6.24 13.12 17.83
C GLN A 334 -7.48 12.38 18.34
N ARG A 335 -8.13 12.89 19.40
CA ARG A 335 -9.38 12.30 19.91
C ARG A 335 -10.48 12.31 18.84
N TYR A 336 -10.69 13.44 18.15
CA TYR A 336 -11.72 13.51 17.11
C TYR A 336 -11.35 12.74 15.85
N THR A 337 -10.06 12.57 15.57
CA THR A 337 -9.59 11.67 14.53
C THR A 337 -9.83 10.21 14.88
N ALA A 338 -9.64 9.82 16.14
CA ALA A 338 -10.00 8.48 16.61
C ALA A 338 -11.51 8.23 16.50
N ALA A 339 -12.35 9.21 16.86
CA ALA A 339 -13.80 9.16 16.67
C ALA A 339 -14.16 8.98 15.19
N HIS A 340 -13.55 9.77 14.28
CA HIS A 340 -13.77 9.64 12.84
C HIS A 340 -13.46 8.22 12.33
N LEU A 341 -12.31 7.65 12.71
CA LEU A 341 -11.92 6.30 12.30
C LEU A 341 -12.82 5.22 12.91
N LEU A 342 -13.26 5.39 14.17
CA LEU A 342 -14.25 4.50 14.79
C LEU A 342 -15.55 4.51 14.00
N ALA A 343 -16.05 5.69 13.63
CA ALA A 343 -17.24 5.80 12.80
C ALA A 343 -17.07 5.08 11.45
N GLN A 344 -15.92 5.23 10.78
CA GLN A 344 -15.63 4.47 9.55
C GLN A 344 -15.66 2.95 9.80
N LEU A 345 -14.99 2.48 10.85
CA LEU A 345 -14.97 1.06 11.19
C LEU A 345 -16.36 0.53 11.55
N TYR A 346 -17.24 1.31 12.16
CA TYR A 346 -18.61 0.88 12.42
C TYR A 346 -19.52 1.00 11.17
N THR A 347 -19.16 1.85 10.21
CA THR A 347 -19.92 2.03 8.95
C THR A 347 -19.58 0.96 7.91
N PHE A 348 -18.31 0.57 7.80
CA PHE A 348 -17.81 -0.23 6.67
C PHE A 348 -17.46 -1.69 6.99
N VAL A 349 -17.18 -2.04 8.25
CA VAL A 349 -16.62 -3.36 8.59
C VAL A 349 -17.65 -4.47 8.66
N ASP A 350 -18.93 -4.16 8.86
CA ASP A 350 -19.94 -5.19 9.00
C ASP A 350 -20.57 -5.50 7.63
N GLY A 351 -19.93 -6.48 6.98
CA GLY A 351 -20.60 -7.46 6.14
C GLY A 351 -20.85 -7.10 4.70
N ASN A 352 -20.44 -8.03 3.82
CA ASN A 352 -21.27 -8.37 2.68
C ASN A 352 -22.72 -8.53 3.20
N PRO A 353 -23.71 -7.79 2.68
CA PRO A 353 -25.11 -7.92 3.07
C PRO A 353 -25.65 -9.36 2.99
N ASN A 354 -24.92 -10.24 2.27
CA ASN A 354 -25.26 -11.64 2.09
C ASN A 354 -24.45 -12.60 2.97
N ASP A 355 -23.65 -12.14 3.95
CA ASP A 355 -22.94 -13.04 4.86
C ASP A 355 -23.87 -13.49 6.01
N PRO A 356 -24.31 -14.76 6.03
CA PRO A 356 -25.25 -15.27 7.03
C PRO A 356 -24.60 -15.46 8.41
N THR A 357 -23.29 -15.29 8.54
CA THR A 357 -22.58 -15.41 9.83
C THR A 357 -22.60 -14.13 10.65
N ILE A 358 -23.05 -13.02 10.05
CA ILE A 358 -23.17 -11.72 10.72
C ILE A 358 -24.57 -11.63 11.31
N ASP A 359 -24.61 -11.55 12.64
CA ASP A 359 -25.83 -11.30 13.39
C ASP A 359 -26.35 -9.89 13.07
N TRP A 360 -27.35 -9.82 12.19
CA TRP A 360 -27.96 -8.58 11.72
C TRP A 360 -28.66 -7.80 12.84
N ASP A 361 -29.04 -8.44 13.95
CA ASP A 361 -29.54 -7.74 15.14
C ASP A 361 -28.44 -6.88 15.80
N GLY A 362 -27.17 -7.24 15.61
CA GLY A 362 -26.00 -6.42 15.96
C GLY A 362 -25.77 -5.22 15.04
N MET A 363 -26.39 -5.18 13.86
CA MET A 363 -26.20 -4.10 12.87
C MET A 363 -26.79 -2.77 13.35
N SER A 364 -27.95 -2.79 14.02
CA SER A 364 -28.54 -1.59 14.63
C SER A 364 -27.58 -0.97 15.64
N MET A 365 -26.97 -1.80 16.49
CA MET A 365 -26.02 -1.35 17.51
C MET A 365 -24.73 -0.78 16.91
N ASN A 366 -24.34 -1.22 15.71
CA ASN A 366 -23.19 -0.66 14.99
C ASN A 366 -23.52 0.69 14.35
N LEU A 367 -24.73 0.88 13.81
CA LEU A 367 -25.17 2.15 13.24
C LEU A 367 -25.30 3.24 14.31
N ASP A 368 -25.83 2.90 15.49
CA ASP A 368 -25.92 3.84 16.62
C ASP A 368 -24.54 4.32 17.07
N LYS A 369 -23.58 3.40 17.18
CA LYS A 369 -22.18 3.74 17.50
C LYS A 369 -21.54 4.56 16.38
N ALA A 370 -21.75 4.19 15.12
CA ALA A 370 -21.24 4.95 13.98
C ALA A 370 -21.73 6.40 14.03
N LYS A 371 -23.03 6.59 14.31
CA LYS A 371 -23.67 7.89 14.52
C LYS A 371 -23.03 8.65 15.67
N GLU A 372 -22.91 8.06 16.85
CA GLU A 372 -22.30 8.70 18.02
C GLU A 372 -20.90 9.24 17.69
N TYR A 373 -20.04 8.39 17.11
CA TYR A 373 -18.67 8.74 16.80
C TYR A 373 -18.56 9.77 15.67
N VAL A 374 -19.36 9.68 14.61
CA VAL A 374 -19.30 10.66 13.51
C VAL A 374 -19.79 12.02 13.96
N VAL A 375 -20.85 12.08 14.78
CA VAL A 375 -21.36 13.34 15.33
C VAL A 375 -20.32 13.97 16.25
N ALA A 376 -19.68 13.18 17.12
CA ALA A 376 -18.60 13.65 17.98
C ALA A 376 -17.40 14.18 17.16
N ALA A 377 -17.02 13.48 16.09
CA ALA A 377 -15.92 13.89 15.22
C ALA A 377 -16.23 15.21 14.49
N VAL A 378 -17.45 15.38 13.94
CA VAL A 378 -17.82 16.60 13.22
C VAL A 378 -17.92 17.79 14.17
N LYS A 379 -18.66 17.66 15.28
CA LYS A 379 -18.82 18.77 16.25
C LYS A 379 -17.47 19.17 16.86
N GLY A 380 -16.65 18.18 17.22
CA GLY A 380 -15.33 18.39 17.77
C GLY A 380 -14.37 19.09 16.80
N ARG A 381 -14.26 18.59 15.56
CA ARG A 381 -13.41 19.21 14.54
C ARG A 381 -13.91 20.58 14.10
N LYS A 382 -15.23 20.80 14.01
CA LYS A 382 -15.79 22.15 13.76
C LYS A 382 -15.33 23.14 14.83
N ARG A 383 -15.34 22.74 16.11
CA ARG A 383 -14.92 23.61 17.23
C ARG A 383 -13.41 23.88 17.23
N VAL A 384 -12.59 22.86 16.99
CA VAL A 384 -11.11 22.98 17.11
C VAL A 384 -10.45 23.50 15.84
N LEU A 385 -10.93 23.08 14.67
CA LEU A 385 -10.30 23.34 13.36
C LEU A 385 -11.13 24.28 12.47
N GLY A 386 -12.41 24.51 12.80
CA GLY A 386 -13.35 25.25 11.96
C GLY A 386 -14.03 24.39 10.88
N LEU A 387 -15.09 24.93 10.28
CA LEU A 387 -15.92 24.23 9.29
C LEU A 387 -15.20 24.03 7.94
N GLY A 388 -14.36 24.99 7.54
CA GLY A 388 -13.64 24.94 6.26
C GLY A 388 -12.43 24.01 6.24
N HIS A 389 -12.03 23.46 7.38
CA HIS A 389 -10.86 22.60 7.47
C HIS A 389 -11.10 21.25 6.76
N PRO A 390 -10.13 20.72 5.99
CA PRO A 390 -10.30 19.47 5.23
C PRO A 390 -10.70 18.29 6.11
N ASP A 391 -10.15 18.16 7.31
CA ASP A 391 -10.55 17.09 8.24
C ASP A 391 -12.00 17.21 8.74
N THR A 392 -12.50 18.44 8.91
CA THR A 392 -13.90 18.68 9.28
C THR A 392 -14.80 18.29 8.10
N GLN A 393 -14.46 18.73 6.89
CA GLN A 393 -15.18 18.36 5.67
C GLN A 393 -15.23 16.85 5.47
N ARG A 394 -14.12 16.13 5.70
CA ARG A 394 -14.06 14.67 5.62
C ARG A 394 -14.99 13.98 6.62
N SER A 395 -15.11 14.50 7.84
CA SER A 395 -16.09 13.99 8.81
C SER A 395 -17.54 14.27 8.38
N VAL A 396 -17.80 15.42 7.75
CA VAL A 396 -19.13 15.76 7.21
C VAL A 396 -19.48 14.87 6.02
N GLU A 397 -18.53 14.52 5.16
CA GLU A 397 -18.71 13.55 4.09
C GLU A 397 -19.05 12.17 4.68
N LEU A 398 -18.31 11.72 5.70
CA LEU A 398 -18.61 10.47 6.39
C LEU A 398 -20.04 10.48 6.99
N LEU A 399 -20.46 11.60 7.58
CA LEU A 399 -21.82 11.80 8.07
C LEU A 399 -22.86 11.62 6.95
N ALA A 400 -22.60 12.18 5.76
CA ALA A 400 -23.47 12.03 4.59
C ALA A 400 -23.53 10.58 4.11
N THR A 401 -22.39 9.90 4.02
CA THR A 401 -22.35 8.47 3.62
C THR A 401 -23.11 7.57 4.60
N LEU A 402 -23.06 7.88 5.91
CA LEU A 402 -23.83 7.17 6.92
C LEU A 402 -25.34 7.42 6.72
N CYS A 403 -25.76 8.66 6.43
CA CYS A 403 -27.16 8.97 6.13
C CYS A 403 -27.68 8.18 4.92
N GLU A 404 -26.90 8.14 3.83
CA GLU A 404 -27.26 7.38 2.63
C GLU A 404 -27.38 5.89 2.93
N ARG A 405 -26.41 5.32 3.66
CA ARG A 405 -26.43 3.90 4.02
C ARG A 405 -27.63 3.54 4.89
N VAL A 406 -27.94 4.38 5.88
CA VAL A 406 -29.11 4.19 6.77
C VAL A 406 -30.42 4.34 5.99
N GLY A 407 -30.50 5.28 5.05
CA GLY A 407 -31.66 5.47 4.18
C GLY A 407 -31.89 4.30 3.22
N SER A 408 -30.82 3.75 2.64
CA SER A 408 -30.88 2.61 1.72
C SER A 408 -31.14 1.27 2.41
N ALA A 409 -30.78 1.13 3.70
CA ALA A 409 -31.01 -0.09 4.48
C ALA A 409 -32.50 -0.39 4.79
N GLY A 410 -33.44 0.40 4.22
CA GLY A 410 -34.88 0.20 4.17
C GLY A 410 -35.46 -0.88 5.07
N GLY A 411 -35.90 -0.55 6.30
CA GLY A 411 -36.74 -1.51 7.02
C GLY A 411 -36.98 -1.41 8.54
N GLY A 412 -36.46 -0.42 9.28
CA GLY A 412 -36.68 -0.37 10.74
C GLY A 412 -36.95 1.03 11.28
N GLY A 413 -37.78 1.14 12.33
CA GLY A 413 -38.05 2.41 13.03
C GLY A 413 -36.77 3.08 13.55
N SER A 414 -35.85 2.27 14.12
CA SER A 414 -34.55 2.73 14.63
C SER A 414 -33.68 3.43 13.56
N ALA A 415 -33.60 2.86 12.34
CA ALA A 415 -32.83 3.45 11.25
C ALA A 415 -33.38 4.83 10.83
N ARG A 416 -34.70 5.00 10.85
CA ARG A 416 -35.33 6.28 10.52
C ARG A 416 -35.04 7.36 11.58
N GLU A 417 -35.05 6.99 12.85
CA GLU A 417 -34.72 7.89 13.96
C GLU A 417 -33.25 8.34 13.87
N VAL A 418 -32.33 7.40 13.65
CA VAL A 418 -30.90 7.67 13.39
C VAL A 418 -30.72 8.65 12.24
N LEU A 419 -31.43 8.45 11.12
CA LEU A 419 -31.34 9.33 9.96
C LEU A 419 -31.84 10.75 10.25
N LEU A 420 -32.97 10.91 10.95
CA LEU A 420 -33.51 12.23 11.29
C LEU A 420 -32.53 13.02 12.16
N GLU A 421 -31.97 12.38 13.19
CA GLU A 421 -30.96 13.03 14.04
C GLU A 421 -29.68 13.40 13.28
N LEU A 422 -29.20 12.55 12.38
CA LEU A 422 -28.03 12.86 11.55
C LEU A 422 -28.30 14.05 10.61
N LEU A 423 -29.50 14.14 10.04
CA LEU A 423 -29.91 15.27 9.20
C LEU A 423 -30.05 16.57 10.01
N GLU A 424 -30.53 16.49 11.25
CA GLU A 424 -30.56 17.64 12.17
C GLU A 424 -29.15 18.12 12.51
N VAL A 425 -28.23 17.20 12.84
CA VAL A 425 -26.82 17.55 13.06
C VAL A 425 -26.23 18.20 11.81
N ARG A 426 -26.43 17.60 10.62
CA ARG A 426 -25.97 18.15 9.34
C ARG A 426 -26.54 19.56 9.13
N ARG A 427 -27.84 19.76 9.34
CA ARG A 427 -28.47 21.09 9.22
C ARG A 427 -27.86 22.08 10.20
N GLY A 428 -27.66 21.71 11.47
CA GLY A 428 -27.05 22.58 12.48
C GLY A 428 -25.60 22.94 12.17
N ILE A 429 -24.85 22.06 11.52
CA ILE A 429 -23.48 22.36 11.07
C ILE A 429 -23.47 23.48 10.02
N PHE A 430 -24.39 23.44 9.05
CA PHE A 430 -24.47 24.38 7.93
C PHE A 430 -25.30 25.63 8.19
N ALA A 431 -26.20 25.61 9.19
CA ALA A 431 -27.09 26.73 9.47
C ALA A 431 -26.39 27.98 10.04
N GLY A 432 -25.08 27.90 10.34
CA GLY A 432 -24.27 29.02 10.81
C GLY A 432 -24.65 29.41 12.24
N ASP A 433 -23.81 29.06 13.19
CA ASP A 433 -23.94 29.58 14.55
C ASP A 433 -23.08 30.83 14.68
N ASP A 434 -23.57 31.93 14.11
CA ASP A 434 -23.06 33.28 14.42
C ASP A 434 -23.43 33.69 15.87
N ARG A 435 -23.96 32.78 16.71
CA ARG A 435 -24.33 33.03 18.12
C ARG A 435 -23.50 32.26 19.15
N GLU A 436 -22.70 31.26 18.76
CA GLU A 436 -21.90 30.48 19.72
C GLU A 436 -20.54 31.10 20.06
N GLU A 437 -20.07 32.14 19.36
CA GLU A 437 -18.80 32.82 19.68
C GLU A 437 -18.90 33.75 20.92
N GLU A 438 -20.10 34.06 21.42
CA GLU A 438 -20.28 35.02 22.52
C GLU A 438 -20.57 34.38 23.89
N LEU A 439 -20.77 33.05 23.98
CA LEU A 439 -21.12 32.38 25.24
C LEU A 439 -20.47 30.98 25.35
N GLY A 440 -19.31 30.86 26.01
CA GLY A 440 -18.91 29.55 26.56
C GLY A 440 -17.43 29.20 26.65
N VAL A 441 -16.56 30.12 27.07
CA VAL A 441 -15.32 29.71 27.78
C VAL A 441 -15.72 29.46 29.23
N GLY A 442 -16.26 28.28 29.52
CA GLY A 442 -16.70 27.92 30.86
C GLY A 442 -17.00 26.43 31.00
N GLU A 443 -16.21 25.77 31.84
CA GLU A 443 -16.45 24.47 32.46
C GLU A 443 -16.39 23.22 31.58
N TRP A 444 -15.17 22.67 31.47
CA TRP A 444 -14.97 21.23 31.61
C TRP A 444 -13.85 21.03 32.64
N SER A 445 -14.25 20.83 33.91
CA SER A 445 -13.42 20.27 34.99
C SER A 445 -13.71 18.80 35.16
#